data_AF-A0A091DPJ2-F1
#
_entry.id   AF-A0A091DPJ2-F1
#
_cell.length_a   1.000
_cell.length_b   1.000
_cell.length_c   1.000
_cell.angle_alpha   90.00
_cell.angle_beta   90.00
_cell.angle_gamma   90.00
#
_symmetry.space_group_name_H-M   'P 1'
#
loop_
_entity.id
_entity.type
_entity.pdbx_description
1 polymer ?
#
loop_
_entity_poly.entity_id
_entity_poly.type
_entity_poly.pdbx_seq_one_letter_code
_entity_poly.pdbx_strand_id
1 'polypeptide(L)'
;PGHRAGARRPPCQPPPPPAPHQARPRKIVFEDELPALALLGARKSDAAGPGEQKRRPRPVPDYELKYPPLSSQRARSRYVAVFQDQYAELWKLQREVGATQAKLQQLESLLRSLPPPRGQEQAQAAARVRRELEKKRSDPGFLHKQAHCHYLKGKLRHLKTQIQKFDDHADSEGPVYF
;
A
#
# COMPACT_ATOMS: atom_id res chain seq x y z
N PRO A 1 18.84 -32.20 -68.76
CA PRO A 1 17.79 -31.16 -68.85
C PRO A 1 16.39 -31.80 -68.84
N GLY A 2 15.69 -31.74 -67.70
CA GLY A 2 14.35 -32.31 -67.54
C GLY A 2 13.82 -31.96 -66.15
N HIS A 3 13.09 -30.85 -66.05
CA HIS A 3 12.67 -30.22 -64.80
C HIS A 3 11.49 -30.97 -64.16
N ARG A 4 11.66 -31.35 -62.89
CA ARG A 4 10.60 -31.87 -62.01
C ARG A 4 9.66 -30.73 -61.62
N ALA A 5 8.40 -30.81 -62.01
CA ALA A 5 7.37 -29.83 -61.66
C ALA A 5 7.05 -29.90 -60.15
N GLY A 6 7.36 -28.81 -59.45
CA GLY A 6 7.05 -28.64 -58.03
C GLY A 6 5.55 -28.46 -57.79
N ALA A 7 5.03 -29.16 -56.79
CA ALA A 7 3.68 -29.01 -56.27
C ALA A 7 3.43 -27.56 -55.82
N ARG A 8 2.38 -26.93 -56.38
CA ARG A 8 1.93 -25.60 -55.96
C ARG A 8 1.15 -25.73 -54.65
N ARG A 9 1.71 -25.21 -53.56
CA ARG A 9 1.00 -24.94 -52.29
C ARG A 9 -0.06 -23.86 -52.51
N PRO A 10 -1.24 -23.93 -51.86
CA PRO A 10 -2.21 -22.85 -51.90
C PRO A 10 -1.67 -21.61 -51.16
N PRO A 11 -2.09 -20.39 -51.52
CA PRO A 11 -1.67 -19.18 -50.83
C PRO A 11 -2.28 -19.15 -49.42
N CYS A 12 -1.42 -18.95 -48.42
CA CYS A 12 -1.81 -18.72 -47.04
C CYS A 12 -2.70 -17.47 -46.96
N GLN A 13 -3.89 -17.61 -46.38
CA GLN A 13 -4.69 -16.46 -45.97
C GLN A 13 -3.93 -15.69 -44.87
N PRO A 14 -3.94 -14.34 -44.88
CA PRO A 14 -3.47 -13.57 -43.75
C PRO A 14 -4.39 -13.77 -42.53
N PRO A 15 -3.84 -13.80 -41.30
CA PRO A 15 -4.66 -13.91 -40.09
C PRO A 15 -5.57 -12.69 -39.94
N PRO A 16 -6.78 -12.84 -39.37
CA PRO A 16 -7.65 -11.72 -39.09
C PRO A 16 -6.99 -10.75 -38.10
N PRO A 17 -7.31 -9.43 -38.18
CA PRO A 17 -6.75 -8.44 -37.26
C PRO A 17 -7.13 -8.77 -35.81
N PRO A 18 -6.23 -8.54 -34.83
CA PRO A 18 -6.55 -8.76 -33.43
C PRO A 18 -7.69 -7.82 -33.02
N ALA A 19 -8.71 -8.39 -32.38
CA ALA A 19 -9.83 -7.63 -31.81
C ALA A 19 -9.30 -6.54 -30.86
N PRO A 20 -9.94 -5.37 -30.78
CA PRO A 20 -9.53 -4.32 -29.87
C PRO A 20 -9.61 -4.85 -28.44
N HIS A 21 -8.45 -4.91 -27.78
CA HIS A 21 -8.37 -5.24 -26.37
C HIS A 21 -9.08 -4.13 -25.59
N GLN A 22 -10.29 -4.41 -25.13
CA GLN A 22 -10.95 -3.61 -24.08
C GLN A 22 -9.97 -3.55 -22.90
N ALA A 23 -9.32 -2.41 -22.72
CA ALA A 23 -8.48 -2.15 -21.56
C ALA A 23 -9.40 -2.07 -20.34
N ARG A 24 -9.58 -3.21 -19.67
CA ARG A 24 -10.29 -3.25 -18.40
C ARG A 24 -9.55 -2.35 -17.40
N PRO A 25 -10.21 -1.38 -16.76
CA PRO A 25 -9.59 -0.63 -15.68
C PRO A 25 -9.22 -1.62 -14.58
N ARG A 26 -7.92 -1.76 -14.30
CA ARG A 26 -7.42 -2.61 -13.22
C ARG A 26 -7.84 -1.96 -11.91
N LYS A 27 -8.99 -2.39 -11.38
CA LYS A 27 -9.41 -2.05 -10.02
C LYS A 27 -8.35 -2.56 -9.07
N ILE A 28 -7.68 -1.65 -8.36
CA ILE A 28 -6.83 -2.01 -7.22
C ILE A 28 -7.80 -2.32 -6.09
N VAL A 29 -8.11 -3.60 -5.92
CA VAL A 29 -8.88 -4.11 -4.79
C VAL A 29 -7.91 -4.27 -3.63
N PHE A 30 -8.18 -3.63 -2.51
CA PHE A 30 -7.49 -3.92 -1.25
C PHE A 30 -8.16 -5.14 -0.62
N GLU A 31 -7.35 -6.01 0.00
CA GLU A 31 -7.73 -7.27 0.64
C GLU A 31 -8.65 -7.10 1.88
N ASP A 32 -9.05 -5.86 2.21
CA ASP A 32 -9.82 -5.53 3.42
C ASP A 32 -11.34 -5.69 3.25
N GLU A 33 -11.82 -6.02 2.05
CA GLU A 33 -13.25 -6.29 1.80
C GLU A 33 -13.58 -7.78 1.86
N LEU A 34 -13.25 -8.43 3.00
CA LEU A 34 -13.92 -9.67 3.41
C LEU A 34 -15.01 -9.32 4.43
N PRO A 35 -16.30 -9.48 4.10
CA PRO A 35 -17.35 -9.45 5.11
C PRO A 35 -17.14 -10.65 6.02
N ALA A 36 -16.79 -10.41 7.27
CA ALA A 36 -16.86 -11.40 8.34
C ALA A 36 -18.33 -11.85 8.49
N LEU A 37 -18.71 -12.88 7.73
CA LEU A 37 -19.99 -13.54 7.85
C LEU A 37 -20.02 -14.31 9.18
N ALA A 38 -20.58 -13.62 10.17
CA ALA A 38 -21.43 -14.13 11.24
C ALA A 38 -21.16 -15.57 11.73
N LEU A 39 -20.35 -15.70 12.77
CA LEU A 39 -20.53 -16.80 13.73
C LEU A 39 -21.61 -16.39 14.74
N LEU A 40 -22.86 -16.70 14.40
CA LEU A 40 -23.97 -16.74 15.35
C LEU A 40 -23.75 -17.92 16.30
N GLY A 41 -23.13 -17.66 17.44
CA GLY A 41 -23.08 -18.55 18.60
C GLY A 41 -23.60 -17.80 19.81
N ALA A 42 -24.92 -17.63 19.88
CA ALA A 42 -25.60 -16.97 20.99
C ALA A 42 -25.35 -17.70 22.31
N ARG A 43 -24.80 -17.01 23.32
CA ARG A 43 -25.18 -17.21 24.72
C ARG A 43 -25.27 -15.87 25.45
N LYS A 44 -26.49 -15.60 25.90
CA LYS A 44 -26.88 -14.49 26.77
C LYS A 44 -26.10 -14.53 28.08
N SER A 45 -25.59 -13.38 28.49
CA SER A 45 -25.51 -13.03 29.91
C SER A 45 -25.80 -11.54 30.01
N ASP A 46 -26.86 -11.26 30.76
CA ASP A 46 -27.42 -9.96 31.04
C ASP A 46 -26.49 -9.09 31.91
N ALA A 47 -26.69 -7.77 31.74
CA ALA A 47 -26.40 -6.68 32.67
C ALA A 47 -24.92 -6.30 32.93
N ALA A 48 -24.48 -5.19 32.32
CA ALA A 48 -24.15 -3.96 33.03
C ALA A 48 -23.61 -2.86 32.08
N GLY A 49 -24.40 -1.80 31.89
CA GLY A 49 -23.95 -0.45 31.50
C GLY A 49 -23.71 -0.20 30.00
N PRO A 50 -24.47 0.69 29.34
CA PRO A 50 -23.99 1.35 28.13
C PRO A 50 -22.92 2.35 28.56
N GLY A 51 -21.69 1.86 28.72
CA GLY A 51 -20.53 2.73 28.61
C GLY A 51 -20.52 3.26 27.20
N GLU A 52 -21.11 4.44 26.99
CA GLU A 52 -20.83 5.27 25.83
C GLU A 52 -19.31 5.51 25.81
N GLN A 53 -18.59 4.59 25.20
CA GLN A 53 -17.28 4.87 24.67
C GLN A 53 -17.50 5.88 23.55
N LYS A 54 -17.61 7.15 23.97
CA LYS A 54 -17.33 8.32 23.14
C LYS A 54 -15.98 8.06 22.51
N ARG A 55 -16.00 7.46 21.32
CA ARG A 55 -14.84 7.38 20.44
C ARG A 55 -14.42 8.82 20.26
N ARG A 56 -13.34 9.23 20.95
CA ARG A 56 -12.77 10.55 20.75
C ARG A 56 -12.62 10.72 19.24
N PRO A 57 -13.17 11.81 18.65
CA PRO A 57 -12.98 12.08 17.23
C PRO A 57 -11.48 11.98 16.94
N ARG A 58 -11.09 11.12 16.00
CA ARG A 58 -9.69 11.07 15.58
C ARG A 58 -9.35 12.47 15.06
N PRO A 59 -8.27 13.10 15.52
CA PRO A 59 -7.86 14.39 15.01
C PRO A 59 -7.79 14.32 13.49
N VAL A 60 -8.45 15.26 12.81
CA VAL A 60 -8.39 15.36 11.35
C VAL A 60 -6.93 15.58 10.96
N PRO A 61 -6.36 14.79 10.05
CA PRO A 61 -4.99 14.99 9.59
C PRO A 61 -4.81 16.37 8.94
N ASP A 62 -3.67 17.01 9.18
CA ASP A 62 -3.39 18.37 8.68
C ASP A 62 -3.45 18.48 7.16
N TYR A 63 -3.10 17.39 6.45
CA TYR A 63 -3.16 17.36 4.98
C TYR A 63 -4.57 17.46 4.43
N GLU A 64 -5.61 17.08 5.18
CA GLU A 64 -7.00 17.25 4.71
C GLU A 64 -7.39 18.73 4.67
N LEU A 65 -6.88 19.52 5.62
CA LEU A 65 -7.07 20.97 5.67
C LEU A 65 -6.18 21.70 4.66
N LYS A 66 -4.93 21.24 4.48
CA LYS A 66 -3.97 21.86 3.54
C LYS A 66 -4.31 21.61 2.08
N TYR A 67 -5.00 20.51 1.79
CA TYR A 67 -5.34 20.10 0.43
C TYR A 67 -6.86 19.91 0.29
N PRO A 68 -7.65 21.01 0.29
CA PRO A 68 -9.10 20.95 0.08
C PRO A 68 -9.45 20.48 -1.36
N PRO A 69 -10.74 20.25 -1.65
CA PRO A 69 -11.21 19.98 -3.01
C PRO A 69 -10.71 20.99 -4.04
N LEU A 70 -10.31 20.47 -5.19
CA LEU A 70 -9.75 21.26 -6.28
C LEU A 70 -10.85 22.03 -7.01
N SER A 71 -10.54 23.26 -7.41
CA SER A 71 -11.44 24.15 -8.16
C SER A 71 -10.84 24.69 -9.46
N SER A 72 -9.58 24.34 -9.78
CA SER A 72 -8.91 24.84 -10.99
C SER A 72 -7.77 23.92 -11.45
N GLN A 73 -7.49 23.97 -12.76
CA GLN A 73 -6.38 23.21 -13.36
C GLN A 73 -5.01 23.60 -12.78
N ARG A 74 -4.81 24.87 -12.46
CA ARG A 74 -3.57 25.33 -11.80
C ARG A 74 -3.40 24.71 -10.41
N ALA A 75 -4.48 24.61 -9.64
CA ALA A 75 -4.44 23.94 -8.33
C ALA A 75 -4.18 22.43 -8.47
N ARG A 76 -4.77 21.79 -9.48
CA ARG A 76 -4.51 20.39 -9.81
C ARG A 76 -3.03 20.14 -10.09
N SER A 77 -2.41 20.93 -10.97
CA SER A 77 -0.98 20.79 -11.30
C SER A 77 -0.07 20.94 -10.06
N ARG A 78 -0.43 21.82 -9.12
CA ARG A 78 0.28 21.94 -7.83
C ARG A 78 0.16 20.67 -6.99
N TYR A 79 -1.03 20.07 -6.90
CA TYR A 79 -1.22 18.84 -6.13
C TYR A 79 -0.45 17.67 -6.74
N VAL A 80 -0.40 17.59 -8.08
CA VAL A 80 0.40 16.60 -8.81
C VAL A 80 1.89 16.76 -8.49
N ALA A 81 2.43 17.99 -8.53
CA ALA A 81 3.83 18.24 -8.21
C ALA A 81 4.18 17.81 -6.77
N VAL A 82 3.33 18.17 -5.80
CA VAL A 82 3.48 17.73 -4.41
C VAL A 82 3.40 16.21 -4.30
N PHE A 83 2.46 15.56 -4.99
CA PHE A 83 2.32 14.12 -4.97
C PHE A 83 3.59 13.43 -5.47
N GLN A 84 4.16 13.89 -6.59
CA GLN A 84 5.36 13.29 -7.18
C GLN A 84 6.58 13.41 -6.26
N ASP A 85 6.82 14.61 -5.72
CA ASP A 85 7.91 14.88 -4.77
C ASP A 85 7.81 13.98 -3.53
N GLN A 86 6.64 14.01 -2.89
CA GLN A 86 6.40 13.29 -1.64
C GLN A 86 6.33 11.76 -1.83
N TYR A 87 5.96 11.30 -3.02
CA TYR A 87 6.02 9.89 -3.37
C TYR A 87 7.46 9.38 -3.46
N ALA A 88 8.39 10.19 -4.02
CA ALA A 88 9.81 9.84 -4.03
C ALA A 88 10.37 9.73 -2.60
N GLU A 89 9.98 10.64 -1.71
CA GLU A 89 10.33 10.58 -0.29
C GLU A 89 9.80 9.31 0.38
N LEU A 90 8.50 9.00 0.19
CA LEU A 90 7.90 7.77 0.73
C LEU A 90 8.65 6.53 0.25
N TRP A 91 9.00 6.46 -1.03
CA TRP A 91 9.75 5.33 -1.58
C TRP A 91 11.10 5.12 -0.91
N LYS A 92 11.84 6.21 -0.70
CA LYS A 92 13.12 6.17 0.00
C LYS A 92 12.94 5.69 1.44
N LEU A 93 12.00 6.27 2.18
CA LEU A 93 11.74 5.88 3.57
C LEU A 93 11.26 4.42 3.69
N GLN A 94 10.41 3.95 2.79
CA GLN A 94 9.97 2.55 2.78
C GLN A 94 11.12 1.59 2.54
N ARG A 95 12.08 1.94 1.67
CA ARG A 95 13.29 1.14 1.46
C ARG A 95 14.14 1.07 2.72
N GLU A 96 14.36 2.21 3.38
CA GLU A 96 15.13 2.27 4.62
C GLU A 96 14.47 1.47 5.75
N VAL A 97 13.18 1.71 6.00
CA VAL A 97 12.40 0.99 7.02
C VAL A 97 12.38 -0.51 6.73
N GLY A 98 12.16 -0.89 5.46
CA GLY A 98 12.17 -2.28 5.02
C GLY A 98 13.52 -2.95 5.24
N ALA A 99 14.62 -2.28 4.93
CA ALA A 99 15.98 -2.80 5.15
C ALA A 99 16.27 -3.01 6.64
N THR A 100 15.93 -2.03 7.49
CA THR A 100 16.08 -2.17 8.95
C THR A 100 15.21 -3.31 9.49
N GLN A 101 13.95 -3.39 9.07
CA GLN A 101 13.03 -4.45 9.49
C GLN A 101 13.54 -5.83 9.06
N ALA A 102 14.03 -5.97 7.82
CA ALA A 102 14.60 -7.23 7.33
C ALA A 102 15.81 -7.66 8.16
N LYS A 103 16.70 -6.73 8.52
CA LYS A 103 17.86 -7.02 9.36
C LYS A 103 17.45 -7.50 10.76
N LEU A 104 16.46 -6.85 11.37
CA LEU A 104 15.93 -7.25 12.68
C LEU A 104 15.31 -8.66 12.61
N GLN A 105 14.49 -8.93 11.59
CA GLN A 105 13.88 -10.24 11.39
C GLN A 105 14.92 -11.34 11.16
N GLN A 106 15.99 -11.06 10.40
CA GLN A 106 17.10 -11.99 10.22
C GLN A 106 17.80 -12.32 11.54
N LEU A 107 18.07 -11.32 12.39
CA LEU A 107 18.73 -11.56 13.67
C LEU A 107 17.82 -12.35 14.64
N GLU A 108 16.52 -12.09 14.60
CA GLU A 108 15.55 -12.85 15.39
C GLU A 108 15.42 -14.30 14.93
N SER A 109 15.41 -14.55 13.62
CA SER A 109 15.35 -15.91 13.09
C SER A 109 16.59 -16.71 13.49
N LEU A 110 17.78 -16.10 13.39
CA LEU A 110 19.03 -16.69 13.86
C LEU A 110 18.95 -17.04 15.36
N LEU A 111 18.49 -16.11 16.20
CA LEU A 111 18.33 -16.36 17.64
C LEU A 111 17.33 -17.47 17.96
N ARG A 112 16.29 -17.65 17.14
CA ARG A 112 15.31 -18.73 17.28
C ARG A 112 15.84 -20.08 16.81
N SER A 113 16.77 -20.08 15.85
CA SER A 113 17.41 -21.31 15.36
C SER A 113 18.56 -21.83 16.22
N LEU A 114 19.06 -21.02 17.17
CA LEU A 114 20.13 -21.47 18.06
C LEU A 114 19.65 -22.60 18.99
N PRO A 115 20.51 -23.58 19.31
CA PRO A 115 20.18 -24.61 20.28
C PRO A 115 19.94 -24.01 21.67
N PRO A 116 19.23 -24.72 22.56
CA PRO A 116 19.04 -24.31 23.94
C PRO A 116 20.40 -24.02 24.62
N PRO A 117 20.52 -22.93 25.40
CA PRO A 117 21.76 -22.59 26.07
C PRO A 117 22.14 -23.71 27.06
N ARG A 118 23.41 -24.15 27.02
CA ARG A 118 23.92 -25.26 27.84
C ARG A 118 24.39 -24.84 29.23
N GLY A 119 24.29 -23.55 29.56
CA GLY A 119 24.73 -22.99 30.83
C GLY A 119 24.30 -21.53 31.00
N GLN A 120 24.52 -21.01 32.21
CA GLN A 120 24.07 -19.67 32.61
C GLN A 120 24.68 -18.56 31.74
N GLU A 121 25.95 -18.66 31.38
CA GLU A 121 26.65 -17.66 30.57
C GLU A 121 26.05 -17.54 29.16
N GLN A 122 25.80 -18.68 28.49
CA GLN A 122 25.16 -18.70 27.16
C GLN A 122 23.73 -18.16 27.22
N ALA A 123 22.99 -18.49 28.28
CA ALA A 123 21.65 -17.96 28.48
C ALA A 123 21.67 -16.44 28.68
N GLN A 124 22.62 -15.91 29.46
CA GLN A 124 22.80 -14.47 29.63
C GLN A 124 23.21 -13.78 28.33
N ALA A 125 24.11 -14.38 27.54
CA ALA A 125 24.51 -13.84 26.24
C ALA A 125 23.30 -13.75 25.28
N ALA A 126 22.51 -14.82 25.17
CA ALA A 126 21.30 -14.82 24.34
C ALA A 126 20.27 -13.78 24.83
N ALA A 127 20.08 -13.65 26.15
CA ALA A 127 19.19 -12.64 26.73
C ALA A 127 19.66 -11.20 26.43
N ARG A 128 20.98 -10.94 26.47
CA ARG A 128 21.56 -9.65 26.09
C ARG A 128 21.27 -9.32 24.63
N VAL A 129 21.51 -10.24 23.70
CA VAL A 129 21.23 -10.03 22.27
C VAL A 129 19.74 -9.76 22.03
N ARG A 130 18.84 -10.51 22.69
CA ARG A 130 17.38 -10.27 22.62
C ARG A 130 17.02 -8.87 23.10
N ARG A 131 17.60 -8.41 24.23
CA ARG A 131 17.36 -7.06 24.74
C ARG A 131 17.83 -5.99 23.77
N GLU A 132 19.00 -6.15 23.14
CA GLU A 132 19.50 -5.18 22.16
C GLU A 132 18.63 -5.14 20.89
N LEU A 133 18.11 -6.27 20.43
CA LEU A 133 17.13 -6.34 19.35
C LEU A 133 15.85 -5.57 19.68
N GLU A 134 15.28 -5.78 20.86
CA GLU A 134 14.08 -5.08 21.31
C GLU A 134 14.30 -3.57 21.46
N LYS A 135 15.49 -3.16 21.92
CA LYS A 135 15.89 -1.74 21.92
C LYS A 135 15.91 -1.16 20.50
N LYS A 136 16.41 -1.90 19.51
CA LYS A 136 16.43 -1.45 18.11
C LYS A 136 15.04 -1.41 17.47
N ARG A 137 14.13 -2.29 17.87
CA ARG A 137 12.72 -2.24 17.46
C ARG A 137 11.98 -1.04 18.03
N SER A 138 12.29 -0.69 19.27
CA SER A 138 11.68 0.44 19.98
C SER A 138 12.48 1.74 19.82
N ASP A 139 13.43 1.77 18.89
CA ASP A 139 14.27 2.93 18.64
C ASP A 139 13.39 4.11 18.16
N PRO A 140 13.44 5.29 18.81
CA PRO A 140 12.61 6.41 18.44
C PRO A 140 12.81 6.87 17.00
N GLY A 141 14.03 6.77 16.46
CA GLY A 141 14.33 7.13 15.08
C GLY A 141 13.68 6.15 14.09
N PHE A 142 13.74 4.85 14.37
CA PHE A 142 13.06 3.84 13.56
C PHE A 142 11.54 3.99 13.59
N LEU A 143 10.96 4.17 14.79
CA LEU A 143 9.52 4.39 14.97
C LEU A 143 9.06 5.69 14.28
N HIS A 144 9.87 6.75 14.33
CA HIS A 144 9.58 8.00 13.64
C HIS A 144 9.55 7.80 12.12
N LYS A 145 10.51 7.06 11.54
CA LYS A 145 10.49 6.73 10.11
C LYS A 145 9.27 5.91 9.72
N GLN A 146 8.86 4.95 10.55
CA GLN A 146 7.62 4.18 10.32
C GLN A 146 6.38 5.08 10.36
N ALA A 147 6.27 5.94 11.38
CA ALA A 147 5.18 6.90 11.49
C ALA A 147 5.16 7.87 10.30
N HIS A 148 6.32 8.31 9.82
CA HIS A 148 6.44 9.18 8.67
C HIS A 148 5.99 8.47 7.37
N CYS A 149 6.37 7.21 7.16
CA CYS A 149 5.82 6.39 6.07
C CYS A 149 4.29 6.31 6.12
N HIS A 150 3.72 6.08 7.30
CA HIS A 150 2.27 6.02 7.48
C HIS A 150 1.60 7.36 7.16
N TYR A 151 2.18 8.47 7.63
CA TYR A 151 1.72 9.82 7.35
C TYR A 151 1.70 10.12 5.84
N LEU A 152 2.83 9.89 5.16
CA LEU A 152 2.95 10.14 3.72
C LEU A 152 1.98 9.29 2.90
N LYS A 153 1.75 8.02 3.27
CA LYS A 153 0.73 7.19 2.63
C LYS A 153 -0.67 7.80 2.73
N GLY A 154 -1.04 8.30 3.91
CA GLY A 154 -2.32 8.99 4.12
C GLY A 154 -2.44 10.25 3.26
N LYS A 155 -1.43 11.12 3.32
CA LYS A 155 -1.36 12.37 2.54
C LYS A 155 -1.43 12.12 1.04
N LEU A 156 -0.66 11.17 0.53
CA LEU A 156 -0.63 10.83 -0.90
C LEU A 156 -1.94 10.21 -1.37
N ARG A 157 -2.56 9.35 -0.55
CA ARG A 157 -3.90 8.82 -0.85
C ARG A 157 -4.92 9.95 -0.96
N HIS A 158 -4.92 10.89 -0.02
CA HIS A 158 -5.80 12.06 -0.05
C HIS A 158 -5.59 12.93 -1.30
N LEU A 159 -4.34 13.28 -1.59
CA LEU A 159 -3.98 14.05 -2.79
C LEU A 159 -4.46 13.36 -4.07
N LYS A 160 -4.22 12.05 -4.19
CA LYS A 160 -4.68 11.26 -5.34
C LYS A 160 -6.21 11.30 -5.46
N THR A 161 -6.94 11.16 -4.36
CA THR A 161 -8.41 11.26 -4.36
C THR A 161 -8.89 12.64 -4.80
N GLN A 162 -8.27 13.73 -4.33
CA GLN A 162 -8.66 15.08 -4.75
C GLN A 162 -8.40 15.33 -6.24
N ILE A 163 -7.26 14.87 -6.75
CA ILE A 163 -6.93 14.96 -8.18
C ILE A 163 -7.93 14.16 -9.02
N GLN A 164 -8.20 12.90 -8.64
CA GLN A 164 -9.13 12.03 -9.37
C GLN A 164 -10.53 12.62 -9.42
N LYS A 165 -11.05 13.11 -8.28
CA LYS A 165 -12.38 13.74 -8.25
C LYS A 165 -12.49 14.92 -9.21
N PHE A 166 -11.46 15.76 -9.28
CA PHE A 166 -11.44 16.89 -10.20
C PHE A 166 -11.45 16.44 -11.66
N ASP A 167 -10.67 15.41 -11.98
CA ASP A 167 -10.60 14.85 -13.34
C ASP A 167 -11.96 14.26 -13.76
N ASP A 168 -12.58 13.48 -12.88
CA ASP A 168 -13.90 12.88 -13.13
C ASP A 168 -15.00 13.94 -13.38
N HIS A 169 -14.94 15.07 -12.68
CA HIS A 169 -15.85 16.20 -12.87
C HIS A 169 -15.59 16.94 -14.19
N ALA A 170 -14.33 17.15 -14.56
CA ALA A 170 -13.95 17.81 -15.81
C ALA A 170 -14.33 16.99 -17.06
N ASP A 171 -14.27 15.66 -16.98
CA ASP A 171 -14.66 14.76 -18.07
C ASP A 171 -16.19 14.64 -18.21
N SER A 172 -16.94 14.93 -17.14
CA SER A 172 -18.41 14.89 -17.14
C SER A 172 -19.04 16.19 -17.63
N GLU A 173 -18.40 17.33 -17.37
CA GLU A 173 -18.78 18.65 -17.91
C GLU A 173 -18.07 18.87 -19.26
N GLY A 174 -18.48 18.11 -20.29
CA GLY A 174 -18.05 18.37 -21.67
C GLY A 174 -18.33 19.84 -22.06
N PRO A 175 -17.52 20.45 -22.94
CA PRO A 175 -17.64 21.87 -23.24
C PRO A 175 -19.01 22.16 -23.83
N VAL A 176 -19.87 22.81 -23.04
CA VAL A 176 -21.13 23.37 -23.52
C VAL A 176 -20.77 24.61 -24.32
N TYR A 177 -20.52 24.43 -25.61
CA TYR A 177 -20.48 25.52 -26.57
C TYR A 177 -21.92 26.04 -26.72
N PHE A 178 -22.17 27.26 -26.24
CA PHE A 178 -23.34 28.07 -26.59
C PHE A 178 -23.00 28.97 -27.78
#